data_AF-Q5WKV1-F1
#
_entry.id   AF-Q5WKV1-F1
#
_cell.length_a   1.000
_cell.length_b   1.000
_cell.length_c   1.000
_cell.angle_alpha   90.00
_cell.angle_beta   90.00
_cell.angle_gamma   90.00
#
_symmetry.space_group_name_H-M   'P 1'
#
loop_
_entity.id
_entity.type
_entity.pdbx_description
1 polymer ?
#
loop_
_entity_poly.entity_id
_entity_poly.type
_entity_poly.pdbx_seq_one_letter_code
_entity_poly.pdbx_strand_id
1 'polypeptide(L)'
;MNKSKTLLAVVIAIMLGGCGQMGSSPEEEPEKTPAEMDPADLPQIDAFQNEYSREMMVSTEPVADGYYLMRSKIGAFTIWFPEEAVFMENASGVDGDHYEKLRISYENKNENRGYTGNFQYQYGGNAKKPERILDNLRWRWDYEEEWNEIQEDESTIFYGAKEMAQNEYVVMGYKVSTKQAPQVIEFVYDVSCVNKQAKGCDIHLEKEKEFALEWVKSIQFSGTRSDGGETDGE
;
A
#
# COMPACT_ATOMS: atom_id res chain seq x y z
N MET A 1 -43.54 -23.10 -25.50
CA MET A 1 -43.94 -23.45 -24.11
C MET A 1 -43.18 -22.53 -23.16
N ASN A 2 -43.64 -21.28 -23.04
CA ASN A 2 -44.21 -20.67 -21.82
C ASN A 2 -44.07 -21.38 -20.47
N LYS A 3 -43.87 -20.53 -19.44
CA LYS A 3 -43.84 -20.72 -17.97
C LYS A 3 -42.41 -20.94 -17.44
N SER A 4 -41.83 -20.09 -16.59
CA SER A 4 -42.44 -19.35 -15.48
C SER A 4 -41.80 -17.97 -15.29
N LYS A 5 -42.67 -16.95 -15.20
CA LYS A 5 -42.37 -15.64 -14.64
C LYS A 5 -42.54 -15.75 -13.13
N THR A 6 -41.56 -15.31 -12.35
CA THR A 6 -41.79 -14.89 -10.98
C THR A 6 -41.10 -13.56 -10.78
N LEU A 7 -41.81 -12.49 -11.14
CA LEU A 7 -41.48 -11.12 -10.82
C LEU A 7 -41.91 -10.92 -9.36
N LEU A 8 -40.95 -10.84 -8.44
CA LEU A 8 -41.25 -10.53 -7.04
C LEU A 8 -41.53 -9.02 -6.96
N ALA A 9 -42.82 -8.67 -6.95
CA ALA A 9 -43.28 -7.32 -6.67
C ALA A 9 -43.09 -7.02 -5.19
N VAL A 10 -42.09 -6.22 -4.83
CA VAL A 10 -42.00 -5.63 -3.49
C VAL A 10 -42.93 -4.42 -3.45
N VAL A 11 -44.01 -4.57 -2.70
CA VAL A 11 -45.01 -3.53 -2.45
C VAL A 11 -44.37 -2.44 -1.58
N ILE A 12 -44.21 -1.25 -2.15
CA ILE A 12 -43.86 -0.04 -1.39
C ILE A 12 -45.12 0.40 -0.64
N ALA A 13 -45.20 0.08 0.64
CA ALA A 13 -46.21 0.61 1.54
C ALA A 13 -45.71 1.94 2.13
N ILE A 14 -46.14 3.06 1.55
CA ILE A 14 -46.03 4.38 2.18
C ILE A 14 -47.11 4.45 3.25
N MET A 15 -46.72 4.35 4.52
CA MET A 15 -47.57 4.69 5.65
C MET A 15 -47.00 5.95 6.32
N LEU A 16 -47.50 7.10 5.89
CA LEU A 16 -47.40 8.34 6.64
C LEU A 16 -48.46 8.32 7.75
N GLY A 17 -48.03 8.50 9.00
CA GLY A 17 -48.86 9.02 10.09
C GLY A 17 -48.94 8.15 11.34
N GLY A 18 -48.21 8.55 12.38
CA GLY A 18 -48.42 8.06 13.75
C GLY A 18 -47.32 8.52 14.72
N CYS A 19 -47.53 9.63 15.42
CA CYS A 19 -46.67 10.08 16.51
C CYS A 19 -46.65 9.05 17.64
N GLY A 20 -45.46 8.66 18.11
CA GLY A 20 -45.29 7.95 19.37
C GLY A 20 -44.17 6.93 19.35
N GLN A 21 -43.14 7.21 20.15
CA GLN A 21 -42.17 6.25 20.68
C GLN A 21 -41.09 5.78 19.68
N MET A 22 -39.95 6.50 19.70
CA MET A 22 -38.65 6.01 19.21
C MET A 22 -38.29 4.72 19.96
N GLY A 23 -38.61 3.58 19.36
CA GLY A 23 -37.91 2.33 19.63
C GLY A 23 -36.65 2.34 18.79
N SER A 24 -35.50 2.39 19.46
CA SER A 24 -34.18 2.31 18.84
C SER A 24 -34.13 1.06 17.96
N SER A 25 -33.90 1.26 16.66
CA SER A 25 -33.20 0.24 15.87
C SER A 25 -31.92 -0.11 16.64
N PRO A 26 -31.45 -1.37 16.64
CA PRO A 26 -30.09 -1.61 17.09
C PRO A 26 -29.18 -0.79 16.19
N GLU A 27 -28.63 0.29 16.74
CA GLU A 27 -27.47 0.95 16.15
C GLU A 27 -26.41 -0.14 16.06
N GLU A 28 -26.12 -0.62 14.85
CA GLU A 28 -24.94 -1.46 14.63
C GLU A 28 -23.75 -0.63 15.14
N GLU A 29 -23.07 -1.13 16.19
CA GLU A 29 -21.86 -0.47 16.65
C GLU A 29 -20.90 -0.35 15.46
N PRO A 30 -20.26 0.82 15.27
CA PRO A 30 -19.28 0.96 14.20
C PRO A 30 -18.24 -0.14 14.34
N GLU A 31 -17.98 -0.84 13.24
CA GLU A 31 -16.99 -1.91 13.20
C GLU A 31 -15.64 -1.35 13.70
N LYS A 32 -15.11 -1.97 14.75
CA LYS A 32 -13.85 -1.54 15.37
C LYS A 32 -12.72 -1.74 14.36
N THR A 33 -11.84 -0.75 14.26
CA THR A 33 -10.60 -0.91 13.51
C THR A 33 -9.67 -1.88 14.25
N PRO A 34 -8.73 -2.55 13.57
CA PRO A 34 -7.73 -3.38 14.23
C PRO A 34 -6.98 -2.66 15.36
N ALA A 35 -6.76 -1.35 15.23
CA ALA A 35 -6.12 -0.52 16.25
C ALA A 35 -6.88 -0.45 17.59
N GLU A 36 -8.20 -0.66 17.57
CA GLU A 36 -9.10 -0.55 18.74
C GLU A 36 -9.41 -1.91 19.39
N MET A 37 -8.89 -3.00 18.81
CA MET A 37 -9.09 -4.36 19.28
C MET A 37 -7.99 -4.79 20.24
N ASP A 38 -8.28 -5.77 21.10
CA ASP A 38 -7.26 -6.42 21.91
C ASP A 38 -6.33 -7.25 20.99
N PRO A 39 -4.99 -7.12 21.09
CA PRO A 39 -4.06 -7.93 20.30
C PRO A 39 -4.28 -9.44 20.38
N ALA A 40 -4.86 -9.93 21.49
CA ALA A 40 -5.21 -11.33 21.67
C ALA A 40 -6.39 -11.79 20.78
N ASP A 41 -7.24 -10.86 20.36
CA ASP A 41 -8.41 -11.11 19.50
C ASP A 41 -8.08 -10.96 18.00
N LEU A 42 -6.86 -10.52 17.67
CA LEU A 42 -6.41 -10.29 16.31
C LEU A 42 -5.73 -11.52 15.70
N PRO A 43 -5.57 -11.57 14.35
CA PRO A 43 -4.72 -12.56 13.71
C PRO A 43 -3.33 -12.61 14.36
N GLN A 44 -2.85 -13.83 14.64
CA GLN A 44 -1.59 -14.06 15.36
C GLN A 44 -0.41 -14.07 14.39
N ILE A 45 -0.27 -12.97 13.66
CA ILE A 45 0.76 -12.71 12.64
C ILE A 45 1.42 -11.35 12.90
N ASP A 46 2.66 -11.19 12.43
CA ASP A 46 3.53 -10.07 12.79
C ASP A 46 2.88 -8.69 12.50
N ALA A 47 2.15 -8.56 11.39
CA ALA A 47 1.44 -7.36 10.99
C ALA A 47 0.47 -6.80 12.06
N PHE A 48 -0.27 -7.67 12.75
CA PHE A 48 -1.26 -7.27 13.76
C PHE A 48 -0.69 -7.23 15.18
N GLN A 49 0.38 -7.99 15.44
CA GLN A 49 1.00 -8.03 16.76
C GLN A 49 1.90 -6.81 17.00
N ASN A 50 2.46 -6.22 15.94
CA ASN A 50 3.16 -4.95 16.02
C ASN A 50 2.16 -3.77 16.11
N GLU A 51 2.24 -2.96 17.17
CA GLU A 51 1.33 -1.83 17.42
C GLU A 51 1.34 -0.81 16.28
N TYR A 52 2.51 -0.35 15.87
CA TYR A 52 2.66 0.64 14.79
C TYR A 52 2.09 0.14 13.45
N SER A 53 2.24 -1.15 13.16
CA SER A 53 1.70 -1.77 11.95
C SER A 53 0.18 -1.88 12.03
N ARG A 54 -0.33 -2.36 13.18
CA ARG A 54 -1.76 -2.51 13.46
C ARG A 54 -2.54 -1.20 13.32
N GLU A 55 -1.97 -0.07 13.72
CA GLU A 55 -2.58 1.27 13.55
C GLU A 55 -2.97 1.61 12.12
N MET A 56 -2.29 1.01 11.13
CA MET A 56 -2.48 1.33 9.71
C MET A 56 -3.31 0.28 8.99
N MET A 57 -3.64 -0.84 9.64
CA MET A 57 -4.44 -1.91 9.06
C MET A 57 -5.91 -1.50 8.97
N VAL A 58 -6.52 -1.71 7.80
CA VAL A 58 -7.91 -1.32 7.53
C VAL A 58 -8.91 -2.31 8.13
N SER A 59 -8.61 -3.61 8.07
CA SER A 59 -9.47 -4.67 8.61
C SER A 59 -8.64 -5.91 8.98
N THR A 60 -9.23 -6.84 9.72
CA THR A 60 -8.65 -8.17 10.00
C THR A 60 -8.91 -9.19 8.89
N GLU A 61 -9.64 -8.81 7.83
CA GLU A 61 -9.91 -9.67 6.69
C GLU A 61 -8.84 -9.47 5.61
N PRO A 62 -8.30 -10.57 5.04
CA PRO A 62 -7.34 -10.49 3.95
C PRO A 62 -8.02 -9.96 2.68
N VAL A 63 -7.29 -9.16 1.89
CA VAL A 63 -7.74 -8.68 0.58
C VAL A 63 -7.28 -9.57 -0.57
N ALA A 64 -6.24 -10.37 -0.32
CA ALA A 64 -5.77 -11.45 -1.16
C ALA A 64 -5.00 -12.46 -0.27
N ASP A 65 -4.70 -13.65 -0.80
CA ASP A 65 -3.93 -14.66 -0.06
C ASP A 65 -2.58 -14.09 0.40
N GLY A 66 -2.33 -14.08 1.70
CA GLY A 66 -1.11 -13.53 2.31
C GLY A 66 -1.04 -12.00 2.41
N TYR A 67 -2.10 -11.28 2.04
CA TYR A 67 -2.14 -9.81 2.04
C TYR A 67 -3.34 -9.24 2.76
N TYR A 68 -3.08 -8.18 3.51
CA TYR A 68 -4.07 -7.35 4.18
C TYR A 68 -4.08 -5.94 3.58
N LEU A 69 -5.14 -5.18 3.77
CA LEU A 69 -5.17 -3.79 3.32
C LEU A 69 -4.62 -2.86 4.40
N MET A 70 -3.64 -2.06 4.02
CA MET A 70 -3.12 -0.97 4.85
C MET A 70 -3.52 0.38 4.23
N ARG A 71 -3.80 1.37 5.09
CA ARG A 71 -3.97 2.77 4.71
C ARG A 71 -2.85 3.61 5.31
N SER A 72 -2.27 4.47 4.49
CA SER A 72 -1.21 5.39 4.90
C SER A 72 -1.65 6.27 6.07
N LYS A 73 -0.74 6.71 6.94
CA LYS A 73 -1.08 7.50 8.15
C LYS A 73 -1.75 8.82 7.81
N ILE A 74 -1.39 9.43 6.67
CA ILE A 74 -2.04 10.67 6.19
C ILE A 74 -3.24 10.42 5.27
N GLY A 75 -3.67 9.16 5.13
CA GLY A 75 -4.81 8.75 4.31
C GLY A 75 -4.61 8.93 2.81
N ALA A 76 -3.37 9.11 2.35
CA ALA A 76 -3.08 9.48 0.97
C ALA A 76 -3.14 8.31 -0.01
N PHE A 77 -2.95 7.08 0.47
CA PHE A 77 -3.05 5.89 -0.35
C PHE A 77 -3.39 4.65 0.49
N THR A 78 -3.79 3.59 -0.18
CA THR A 78 -3.82 2.23 0.36
C THR A 78 -2.85 1.35 -0.40
N ILE A 79 -2.39 0.28 0.25
CA ILE A 79 -1.48 -0.71 -0.33
C ILE A 79 -1.76 -2.08 0.30
N TRP A 80 -1.55 -3.15 -0.46
CA TRP A 80 -1.55 -4.50 0.10
C TRP A 80 -0.33 -4.66 1.00
N PHE A 81 -0.51 -5.19 2.20
CA PHE A 81 0.53 -5.36 3.19
C PHE A 81 0.73 -6.86 3.46
N PRO A 82 1.95 -7.40 3.26
CA PRO A 82 2.22 -8.81 3.51
C PRO A 82 2.00 -9.18 4.98
N GLU A 83 1.40 -10.34 5.24
CA GLU A 83 1.07 -10.79 6.60
C GLU A 83 2.27 -10.98 7.53
N GLU A 84 3.42 -11.37 6.96
CA GLU A 84 4.68 -11.58 7.69
C GLU A 84 5.50 -10.31 7.86
N ALA A 85 5.05 -9.17 7.31
CA ALA A 85 5.81 -7.94 7.37
C ALA A 85 5.47 -7.05 8.56
N VAL A 86 6.46 -6.25 8.96
CA VAL A 86 6.31 -5.22 9.99
C VAL A 86 6.80 -3.89 9.45
N PHE A 87 6.10 -2.82 9.84
CA PHE A 87 6.58 -1.47 9.62
C PHE A 87 7.69 -1.12 10.61
N MET A 88 8.73 -0.49 10.09
CA MET A 88 9.86 0.01 10.85
C MET A 88 9.55 1.45 11.28
N GLU A 89 9.01 1.63 12.49
CA GLU A 89 8.64 2.94 13.04
C GLU A 89 9.83 3.93 12.98
N ASN A 90 11.02 3.49 13.37
CA ASN A 90 12.24 4.31 13.39
C ASN A 90 12.76 4.72 12.00
N ALA A 91 12.20 4.15 10.93
CA ALA A 91 12.55 4.45 9.55
C ALA A 91 11.33 4.94 8.72
N SER A 92 10.22 5.22 9.41
CA SER A 92 8.98 5.75 8.85
C SER A 92 8.69 7.13 9.45
N GLY A 93 7.89 7.94 8.78
CA GLY A 93 7.60 9.29 9.25
C GLY A 93 6.68 10.07 8.31
N VAL A 94 6.06 11.10 8.86
CA VAL A 94 5.13 11.99 8.16
C VAL A 94 5.64 13.42 8.29
N ASP A 95 5.57 14.18 7.20
CA ASP A 95 5.74 15.63 7.23
C ASP A 95 4.50 16.31 6.66
N GLY A 96 3.73 16.92 7.56
CA GLY A 96 2.43 17.48 7.28
C GLY A 96 1.52 16.46 6.59
N ASP A 97 1.01 16.86 5.45
CA ASP A 97 -0.02 16.12 4.74
C ASP A 97 0.37 15.83 3.28
N HIS A 98 1.60 16.20 2.92
CA HIS A 98 2.16 16.15 1.57
C HIS A 98 3.33 15.18 1.45
N TYR A 99 3.83 14.62 2.56
CA TYR A 99 4.93 13.67 2.59
C TYR A 99 4.71 12.57 3.64
N GLU A 100 4.91 11.33 3.22
CA GLU A 100 4.95 10.19 4.12
C GLU A 100 6.01 9.20 3.63
N LYS A 101 6.85 8.74 4.56
CA LYS A 101 7.81 7.66 4.33
C LYS A 101 7.39 6.46 5.16
N LEU A 102 7.27 5.32 4.51
CA LEU A 102 7.03 4.03 5.13
C LEU A 102 8.18 3.10 4.80
N ARG A 103 8.77 2.49 5.82
CA ARG A 103 9.71 1.39 5.64
C ARG A 103 9.13 0.15 6.28
N ILE A 104 9.25 -0.97 5.60
CA ILE A 104 8.86 -2.27 6.13
C ILE A 104 10.02 -3.23 6.00
N SER A 105 10.00 -4.25 6.85
CA SER A 105 10.93 -5.37 6.79
C SER A 105 10.21 -6.67 7.09
N TYR A 106 10.66 -7.75 6.44
CA TYR A 106 10.29 -9.10 6.85
C TYR A 106 11.43 -10.07 6.51
N GLU A 107 11.51 -11.17 7.26
CA GLU A 107 12.51 -12.22 7.07
C GLU A 107 11.83 -13.57 6.89
N ASN A 108 12.06 -14.19 5.73
CA ASN A 108 11.69 -15.57 5.52
C ASN A 108 12.83 -16.48 5.99
N LYS A 109 12.67 -17.03 7.19
CA LYS A 109 13.67 -17.92 7.82
C LYS A 109 13.85 -19.23 7.07
N ASN A 110 12.81 -19.73 6.41
CA ASN A 110 12.86 -21.00 5.66
C ASN A 110 13.72 -20.85 4.40
N GLU A 111 13.67 -19.68 3.76
CA GLU A 111 14.43 -19.38 2.55
C GLU A 111 15.75 -18.64 2.81
N ASN A 112 16.03 -18.26 4.07
CA ASN A 112 17.18 -17.44 4.46
C ASN A 112 17.20 -16.10 3.70
N ARG A 113 16.04 -15.47 3.52
CA ARG A 113 15.87 -14.19 2.79
C ARG A 113 15.36 -13.09 3.69
N GLY A 114 15.94 -11.91 3.56
CA GLY A 114 15.49 -10.69 4.19
C GLY A 114 15.04 -9.70 3.13
N TYR A 115 13.93 -9.02 3.42
CA TYR A 115 13.28 -8.12 2.50
C TYR A 115 13.09 -6.77 3.18
N THR A 116 13.32 -5.68 2.44
CA THR A 116 12.87 -4.35 2.86
C THR A 116 12.14 -3.64 1.74
N GLY A 117 11.04 -2.98 2.08
CA GLY A 117 10.32 -2.09 1.18
C GLY A 117 10.33 -0.67 1.75
N ASN A 118 10.76 0.30 0.94
CA ASN A 118 10.71 1.72 1.26
C ASN A 118 9.72 2.37 0.31
N PHE A 119 8.73 3.07 0.84
CA PHE A 119 7.74 3.83 0.08
C PHE A 119 7.77 5.28 0.55
N GLN A 120 7.93 6.19 -0.39
CA GLN A 120 7.96 7.62 -0.10
C GLN A 120 6.91 8.32 -0.95
N TYR A 121 5.78 8.62 -0.32
CA TYR A 121 4.71 9.42 -0.87
C TYR A 121 5.08 10.90 -0.88
N GLN A 122 4.76 11.58 -1.98
CA GLN A 122 4.88 13.02 -2.15
C GLN A 122 3.66 13.58 -2.90
N TYR A 123 3.16 14.71 -2.44
CA TYR A 123 2.12 15.52 -3.07
C TYR A 123 2.71 16.82 -3.63
N GLY A 124 2.13 17.35 -4.72
CA GLY A 124 2.39 18.72 -5.19
C GLY A 124 3.54 18.84 -6.20
N GLY A 125 4.27 19.96 -6.15
CA GLY A 125 5.28 20.34 -7.17
C GLY A 125 6.33 19.28 -7.54
N ASN A 126 6.75 18.42 -6.61
CA ASN A 126 7.69 17.33 -6.90
C ASN A 126 7.05 16.22 -7.75
N ALA A 127 5.79 15.89 -7.48
CA ALA A 127 5.05 14.90 -8.26
C ALA A 127 4.75 15.38 -9.69
N LYS A 128 4.79 16.69 -9.95
CA LYS A 128 4.68 17.30 -11.30
C LYS A 128 5.96 17.18 -12.14
N LYS A 129 7.08 16.71 -11.57
CA LYS A 129 8.40 16.63 -12.24
C LYS A 129 8.98 15.21 -12.16
N PRO A 130 8.30 14.21 -12.76
CA PRO A 130 8.68 12.80 -12.65
C PRO A 130 10.10 12.53 -13.15
N GLU A 131 10.57 13.27 -14.16
CA GLU A 131 11.93 13.13 -14.71
C GLU A 131 13.00 13.45 -13.66
N ARG A 132 12.78 14.48 -12.85
CA ARG A 132 13.69 14.84 -11.75
C ARG A 132 13.76 13.73 -10.69
N ILE A 133 12.65 13.04 -10.46
CA ILE A 133 12.61 11.92 -9.51
C ILE A 133 13.39 10.73 -10.09
N LEU A 134 13.21 10.40 -11.38
CA LEU A 134 14.01 9.37 -12.06
C LEU A 134 15.50 9.68 -11.98
N ASP A 135 15.91 10.90 -12.28
CA ASP A 135 17.33 11.30 -12.28
C ASP A 135 17.95 11.18 -10.89
N ASN A 136 17.22 11.58 -9.84
CA ASN A 136 17.68 11.42 -8.46
C ASN A 136 17.83 9.93 -8.08
N LEU A 137 16.85 9.10 -8.48
CA LEU A 137 16.88 7.67 -8.18
C LEU A 137 18.00 6.98 -8.95
N ARG A 138 18.19 7.36 -10.21
CA ARG A 138 19.28 6.93 -11.08
C ARG A 138 20.63 7.20 -10.43
N TRP A 139 20.85 8.44 -9.99
CA TRP A 139 22.07 8.85 -9.33
C TRP A 139 22.29 8.11 -7.99
N ARG A 140 21.23 7.95 -7.19
CA ARG A 140 21.30 7.32 -5.86
C ARG A 140 21.69 5.85 -5.93
N TRP A 141 21.26 5.15 -6.98
CA TRP A 141 21.42 3.70 -7.14
C TRP A 141 22.40 3.30 -8.23
N ASP A 142 23.09 4.27 -8.84
CA ASP A 142 24.02 4.03 -9.95
C ASP A 142 23.37 3.19 -11.07
N TYR A 143 22.16 3.58 -11.46
CA TYR A 143 21.36 2.86 -12.45
C TYR A 143 21.66 3.39 -13.85
N GLU A 144 22.15 2.56 -14.76
CA GLU A 144 22.53 3.01 -16.11
C GLU A 144 21.51 2.61 -17.17
N GLU A 145 20.61 1.69 -16.86
CA GLU A 145 19.63 1.16 -17.82
C GLU A 145 18.45 2.11 -18.04
N GLU A 146 17.66 1.84 -19.08
CA GLU A 146 16.40 2.55 -19.30
C GLU A 146 15.35 2.15 -18.26
N TRP A 147 14.43 3.07 -17.98
CA TRP A 147 13.30 2.78 -17.11
C TRP A 147 12.22 2.03 -17.88
N ASN A 148 11.70 0.96 -17.29
CA ASN A 148 10.52 0.27 -17.81
C ASN A 148 9.26 1.05 -17.41
N GLU A 149 8.24 1.03 -18.27
CA GLU A 149 6.97 1.73 -18.03
C GLU A 149 5.80 0.76 -18.06
N ILE A 150 4.90 0.87 -17.07
CA ILE A 150 3.61 0.19 -17.05
C ILE A 150 2.53 1.25 -16.91
N GLN A 151 1.67 1.35 -17.92
CA GLN A 151 0.49 2.21 -17.88
C GLN A 151 -0.68 1.46 -17.26
N GLU A 152 -1.30 2.08 -16.27
CA GLU A 152 -2.54 1.64 -15.63
C GLU A 152 -3.65 2.68 -15.89
N ASP A 153 -4.88 2.34 -15.52
CA ASP A 153 -6.02 3.23 -15.78
C ASP A 153 -5.90 4.59 -15.07
N GLU A 154 -5.30 4.64 -13.88
CA GLU A 154 -5.22 5.87 -13.04
C GLU A 154 -3.79 6.25 -12.64
N SER A 155 -2.81 5.51 -13.12
CA SER A 155 -1.40 5.69 -12.75
C SER A 155 -0.45 5.19 -13.84
N THR A 156 0.80 5.63 -13.74
CA THR A 156 1.91 5.06 -14.50
C THR A 156 3.01 4.65 -13.53
N ILE A 157 3.54 3.44 -13.70
CA ILE A 157 4.68 2.92 -12.93
C ILE A 157 5.92 2.98 -13.82
N PHE A 158 6.97 3.62 -13.32
CA PHE A 158 8.30 3.58 -13.90
C PHE A 158 9.19 2.78 -12.98
N TYR A 159 9.93 1.79 -13.50
CA TYR A 159 10.74 0.91 -12.66
C TYR A 159 12.00 0.39 -13.34
N GLY A 160 12.98 0.07 -12.51
CA GLY A 160 14.23 -0.58 -12.85
C GLY A 160 14.55 -1.65 -11.81
N ALA A 161 15.41 -2.59 -12.18
CA ALA A 161 15.90 -3.61 -11.27
C ALA A 161 17.39 -3.84 -11.51
N LYS A 162 18.16 -4.11 -10.46
CA LYS A 162 19.61 -4.28 -10.54
C LYS A 162 20.10 -5.31 -9.52
N GLU A 163 21.10 -6.09 -9.92
CA GLU A 163 21.90 -6.88 -8.98
C GLU A 163 22.94 -5.97 -8.33
N MET A 164 22.88 -5.85 -7.00
CA MET A 164 23.82 -5.05 -6.22
C MET A 164 25.07 -5.86 -5.85
N ALA A 165 24.86 -7.14 -5.54
CA ALA A 165 25.88 -8.15 -5.31
C ALA A 165 25.26 -9.54 -5.54
N GLN A 166 26.08 -10.59 -5.46
CA GLN A 166 25.58 -11.95 -5.56
C GLN A 166 24.47 -12.21 -4.53
N ASN A 167 23.28 -12.59 -5.02
CA ASN A 167 22.07 -12.79 -4.22
C ASN A 167 21.62 -11.55 -3.43
N GLU A 168 21.82 -10.36 -3.99
CA GLU A 168 21.37 -9.09 -3.43
C GLU A 168 20.83 -8.23 -4.59
N TYR A 169 19.53 -7.97 -4.56
CA TYR A 169 18.81 -7.32 -5.65
C TYR A 169 18.00 -6.14 -5.15
N VAL A 170 17.91 -5.11 -5.99
CA VAL A 170 17.04 -3.96 -5.78
C VAL A 170 16.06 -3.83 -6.95
N VAL A 171 14.81 -3.53 -6.63
CA VAL A 171 13.76 -3.12 -7.57
C VAL A 171 13.29 -1.75 -7.11
N MET A 172 13.36 -0.76 -7.99
CA MET A 172 13.15 0.63 -7.60
C MET A 172 12.42 1.39 -8.69
N GLY A 173 11.73 2.45 -8.30
CA GLY A 173 11.00 3.26 -9.25
C GLY A 173 10.06 4.24 -8.57
N TYR A 174 9.05 4.66 -9.32
CA TYR A 174 7.91 5.35 -8.74
C TYR A 174 6.61 5.04 -9.46
N LYS A 175 5.51 5.25 -8.75
CA LYS A 175 4.15 5.24 -9.28
C LYS A 175 3.59 6.66 -9.23
N VAL A 176 3.11 7.18 -10.36
CA VAL A 176 2.53 8.52 -10.47
C VAL A 176 1.03 8.40 -10.72
N SER A 177 0.21 9.19 -10.04
CA SER A 177 -1.21 9.32 -10.40
C SER A 177 -1.37 10.13 -11.70
N THR A 178 -2.16 9.62 -12.64
CA THR A 178 -2.41 10.29 -13.94
C THR A 178 -3.75 11.02 -14.00
N LYS A 179 -4.68 10.72 -13.07
CA LYS A 179 -6.04 11.27 -13.06
C LYS A 179 -6.36 12.17 -11.87
N GLN A 180 -5.53 12.13 -10.83
CA GLN A 180 -5.75 12.92 -9.61
C GLN A 180 -4.76 14.09 -9.56
N ALA A 181 -4.90 14.93 -8.52
CA ALA A 181 -3.85 15.90 -8.18
C ALA A 181 -2.49 15.19 -8.10
N PRO A 182 -1.38 15.87 -8.48
CA PRO A 182 -0.10 15.23 -8.69
C PRO A 182 0.40 14.61 -7.39
N GLN A 183 0.39 13.28 -7.40
CA GLN A 183 0.78 12.38 -6.32
C GLN A 183 1.76 11.37 -6.89
N VAL A 184 2.82 11.10 -6.13
CA VAL A 184 3.84 10.12 -6.51
C VAL A 184 4.26 9.31 -5.29
N ILE A 185 4.52 8.03 -5.49
CA ILE A 185 5.20 7.18 -4.52
C ILE A 185 6.50 6.70 -5.16
N GLU A 186 7.63 7.14 -4.63
CA GLU A 186 8.93 6.50 -4.88
C GLU A 186 8.97 5.19 -4.09
N PHE A 187 9.36 4.09 -4.72
CA PHE A 187 9.53 2.81 -4.05
C PHE A 187 10.93 2.24 -4.27
N VAL A 188 11.45 1.59 -3.24
CA VAL A 188 12.67 0.78 -3.29
C VAL A 188 12.40 -0.51 -2.52
N TYR A 189 12.48 -1.62 -3.23
CA TYR A 189 12.43 -2.97 -2.69
C TYR A 189 13.83 -3.57 -2.76
N ASP A 190 14.33 -4.03 -1.62
CA ASP A 190 15.63 -4.68 -1.50
C ASP A 190 15.43 -6.10 -0.96
N VAL A 191 16.12 -7.06 -1.55
CA VAL A 191 16.13 -8.46 -1.11
C VAL A 191 17.55 -8.99 -1.05
N SER A 192 17.88 -9.69 0.02
CA SER A 192 19.20 -10.31 0.18
C SER A 192 19.15 -11.56 1.05
N CYS A 193 20.19 -12.38 0.96
CA CYS A 193 20.36 -13.48 1.92
C CYS A 193 20.68 -12.95 3.32
N VAL A 194 19.92 -13.36 4.34
CA VAL A 194 20.18 -12.98 5.75
C VAL A 194 21.55 -13.50 6.20
N ASN A 195 21.80 -14.79 5.97
CA ASN A 195 23.10 -15.41 6.18
C ASN A 195 23.74 -15.78 4.84
N LYS A 196 24.68 -14.95 4.37
CA LYS A 196 25.42 -15.14 3.11
C LYS A 196 26.27 -16.43 3.06
N GLN A 197 26.52 -17.07 4.20
CA GLN A 197 27.31 -18.32 4.29
C GLN A 197 26.44 -19.58 4.36
N ALA A 198 25.15 -19.44 4.64
CA ALA A 198 24.23 -20.57 4.71
C ALA A 198 23.87 -21.05 3.29
N LYS A 199 23.81 -22.38 3.12
CA LYS A 199 23.25 -22.98 1.91
C LYS A 199 21.73 -22.79 1.91
N GLY A 200 21.13 -22.59 0.74
CA GLY A 200 19.68 -22.55 0.57
C GLY A 200 19.08 -21.18 0.24
N CYS A 201 19.89 -20.13 0.16
CA CYS A 201 19.43 -18.85 -0.39
C CYS A 201 19.79 -18.77 -1.88
N ASP A 202 18.76 -18.86 -2.72
CA ASP A 202 18.82 -18.65 -4.17
C ASP A 202 17.78 -17.60 -4.50
N ILE A 203 18.19 -16.42 -4.96
CA ILE A 203 17.29 -15.31 -5.26
C ILE A 203 17.29 -15.08 -6.77
N HIS A 204 16.11 -15.01 -7.37
CA HIS A 204 15.97 -14.82 -8.81
C HIS A 204 15.36 -13.45 -9.10
N LEU A 205 16.16 -12.55 -9.68
CA LEU A 205 15.76 -11.17 -9.98
C LEU A 205 14.38 -11.05 -10.64
N GLU A 206 14.07 -11.91 -11.61
CA GLU A 206 12.78 -11.86 -12.31
C GLU A 206 11.58 -12.13 -11.40
N LYS A 207 11.70 -13.08 -10.46
CA LYS A 207 10.63 -13.37 -9.48
C LYS A 207 10.47 -12.24 -8.48
N GLU A 208 11.60 -11.69 -8.01
CA GLU A 208 11.62 -10.59 -7.05
C GLU A 208 11.06 -9.29 -7.66
N LYS A 209 11.33 -9.07 -8.95
CA LYS A 209 10.73 -7.99 -9.74
C LYS A 209 9.23 -8.14 -9.87
N GLU A 210 8.73 -9.34 -10.18
CA GLU A 210 7.29 -9.61 -10.23
C GLU A 210 6.62 -9.34 -8.88
N PHE A 211 7.20 -9.85 -7.80
CA PHE A 211 6.71 -9.65 -6.43
C PHE A 211 6.67 -8.17 -6.04
N ALA A 212 7.75 -7.42 -6.27
CA ALA A 212 7.80 -5.99 -5.97
C ALA A 212 6.77 -5.21 -6.81
N LEU A 213 6.57 -5.57 -8.08
CA LEU A 213 5.60 -4.91 -8.95
C LEU A 213 4.16 -5.23 -8.60
N GLU A 214 3.84 -6.45 -8.15
CA GLU A 214 2.51 -6.78 -7.62
C GLU A 214 2.14 -5.85 -6.47
N TRP A 215 3.11 -5.63 -5.58
CA TRP A 215 2.92 -4.75 -4.45
C TRP A 215 2.73 -3.28 -4.85
N VAL A 216 3.54 -2.77 -5.79
CA VAL A 216 3.38 -1.40 -6.32
C VAL A 216 2.07 -1.24 -7.10
N LYS A 217 1.61 -2.26 -7.82
CA LYS A 217 0.32 -2.25 -8.52
C LYS A 217 -0.85 -2.16 -7.53
N SER A 218 -0.74 -2.78 -6.35
CA SER A 218 -1.76 -2.71 -5.31
C SER A 218 -1.97 -1.31 -4.71
N ILE A 219 -1.02 -0.38 -4.93
CA ILE A 219 -1.12 0.99 -4.45
C ILE A 219 -2.28 1.71 -5.15
N GLN A 220 -3.21 2.24 -4.36
CA GLN A 220 -4.29 3.09 -4.82
C GLN A 220 -4.21 4.44 -4.15
N PHE A 221 -4.09 5.52 -4.94
CA PHE A 221 -4.10 6.88 -4.43
C PHE A 221 -5.51 7.30 -4.01
N SER A 222 -5.63 7.89 -2.82
CA SER A 222 -6.86 8.46 -2.33
C SER A 222 -7.13 9.80 -3.02
N GLY A 223 -8.20 9.87 -3.82
CA GLY A 223 -8.58 11.05 -4.60
C GLY A 223 -8.77 12.34 -3.78
N THR A 224 -8.15 13.41 -4.27
CA THR A 224 -8.33 14.85 -3.91
C THR A 224 -8.07 15.22 -2.45
N ARG A 225 -6.90 15.81 -2.20
CA ARG A 225 -6.68 16.70 -1.05
C ARG A 225 -7.17 18.10 -1.45
N SER A 226 -7.96 18.77 -0.60
CA SER A 226 -8.33 20.17 -0.83
C SER A 226 -7.07 21.02 -0.96
N ASP A 227 -7.02 21.90 -1.95
CA ASP A 227 -5.94 22.89 -2.15
C ASP A 227 -5.67 23.70 -0.87
N GLY A 228 -4.84 23.13 0.01
CA GLY A 228 -4.18 23.86 1.07
C GLY A 228 -3.08 24.66 0.41
N GLY A 229 -3.42 25.87 -0.01
CA GLY A 229 -2.63 26.79 -0.83
C GLY A 229 -1.13 26.51 -0.87
N GLU A 230 -0.65 26.00 -2.02
CA GLU A 230 0.72 26.25 -2.45
C GLU A 230 0.83 27.78 -2.57
N THR A 231 1.47 28.44 -1.61
CA THR A 231 2.05 29.75 -1.87
C THR A 231 3.17 29.51 -2.87
N ASP A 232 2.92 29.89 -4.12
CA ASP A 232 3.94 30.01 -5.15
C ASP A 232 5.08 30.88 -4.62
N GLY A 233 6.16 30.23 -4.19
CA GLY A 233 7.43 30.89 -3.92
C GLY A 233 8.17 31.06 -5.23
N GLU A 234 8.36 32.33 -5.62
CA GLU A 234 9.18 32.80 -6.75
C GLU A 234 10.59 32.19 -6.78
#